data_AF-A0A413F9S9-F1
#
_entry.id   AF-A0A413F9S9-F1
#
_cell.length_a   1.000
_cell.length_b   1.000
_cell.length_c   1.000
_cell.angle_alpha   90.00
_cell.angle_beta   90.00
_cell.angle_gamma   90.00
#
_symmetry.space_group_name_H-M   'P 1'
#
loop_
_entity.id
_entity.type
_entity.pdbx_description
1 polymer ?
#
loop_
_entity_poly.entity_id
_entity_poly.type
_entity_poly.pdbx_seq_one_letter_code
_entity_poly.pdbx_strand_id
1 'polypeptide(L)'
;MWWTGVGRGCSSWIEILSLQRCKENFFTPFLFLNKIISELDVIRALVEARISQNLTQKELAARTGIDQADISKLENGTRNPSLNLLKRLADGMGMVLRIEFVPKRK
;
A
#
# COMPACT_ATOMS: atom_id res chain seq x y z
N MET A 1 17.11 -24.04 -10.92
CA MET A 1 16.67 -25.21 -10.12
C MET A 1 16.86 -24.83 -8.66
N TRP A 2 15.84 -24.25 -8.03
CA TRP A 2 14.87 -24.95 -7.17
C TRP A 2 15.56 -25.79 -6.08
N TRP A 3 15.67 -25.23 -4.88
CA TRP A 3 15.87 -26.00 -3.65
C TRP A 3 14.49 -26.31 -3.06
N THR A 4 14.12 -27.58 -3.11
CA THR A 4 12.93 -28.13 -2.49
C THR A 4 13.25 -28.64 -1.08
N GLY A 5 12.38 -28.36 -0.11
CA GLY A 5 12.03 -29.36 0.90
C GLY A 5 12.43 -29.09 2.35
N VAL A 6 11.45 -28.66 3.14
CA VAL A 6 11.09 -29.19 4.47
C VAL A 6 9.55 -29.04 4.49
N GLY A 7 8.68 -30.02 4.73
CA GLY A 7 8.70 -31.18 5.61
C GLY A 7 7.38 -31.13 6.39
N ARG A 8 6.50 -32.11 6.19
CA ARG A 8 5.10 -32.13 6.65
C ARG A 8 4.94 -32.13 8.18
N GLY A 9 3.88 -31.50 8.68
CA GLY A 9 3.35 -31.79 10.02
C GLY A 9 2.31 -30.78 10.53
N CYS A 10 1.02 -30.98 10.21
CA CYS A 10 -0.02 -31.20 11.23
C CYS A 10 -1.38 -31.39 10.55
N SER A 11 -2.11 -32.35 11.08
CA SER A 11 -3.17 -33.11 10.45
C SER A 11 -4.43 -33.00 11.28
N SER A 12 -5.34 -32.11 10.91
CA SER A 12 -6.78 -32.14 11.28
C SER A 12 -7.49 -30.93 10.66
N TRP A 13 -8.63 -31.17 9.99
CA TRP A 13 -9.45 -30.15 9.33
C TRP A 13 -10.31 -29.30 10.29
N ILE A 14 -9.99 -29.25 11.59
CA ILE A 14 -10.79 -28.56 12.61
C ILE A 14 -10.17 -27.21 13.08
N GLU A 15 -8.95 -26.85 12.65
CA GLU A 15 -8.29 -25.58 13.05
C GLU A 15 -8.25 -24.49 11.94
N ILE A 16 -9.24 -24.46 11.03
CA ILE A 16 -9.25 -23.52 9.90
C ILE A 16 -9.83 -22.11 10.27
N LEU A 17 -10.19 -21.85 11.53
CA LEU A 17 -10.83 -20.58 11.94
C LEU A 17 -10.00 -19.69 12.88
N SER A 18 -8.69 -19.58 12.66
CA SER A 18 -7.89 -18.55 13.34
C SER A 18 -6.70 -18.06 12.50
N LEU A 19 -6.93 -17.80 11.21
CA LEU A 19 -6.01 -17.05 10.33
C LEU A 19 -5.96 -15.56 10.71
N GLN A 20 -5.59 -15.28 11.97
CA GLN A 20 -5.34 -13.92 12.47
C GLN A 20 -3.85 -13.71 12.76
N ARG A 21 -2.98 -14.36 11.98
CA ARG A 21 -1.52 -14.35 12.17
C ARG A 21 -0.77 -14.26 10.83
N CYS A 22 -1.19 -13.33 9.98
CA CYS A 22 -0.37 -12.81 8.87
C CYS A 22 -0.37 -11.27 8.86
N LYS A 23 -0.35 -10.62 10.05
CA LYS A 23 -0.19 -9.15 10.18
C LYS A 23 1.09 -8.73 10.89
N GLU A 24 2.08 -9.59 10.96
CA GLU A 24 3.38 -9.27 11.53
C GLU A 24 4.45 -9.57 10.50
N ASN A 25 4.87 -8.53 9.77
CA ASN A 25 6.21 -8.29 9.20
C ASN A 25 6.15 -7.46 7.91
N PHE A 26 5.71 -6.19 8.00
CA PHE A 26 6.32 -5.08 7.24
C PHE A 26 5.89 -3.71 7.80
N PHE A 27 6.02 -3.52 9.12
CA PHE A 27 5.80 -2.23 9.74
C PHE A 27 7.14 -1.57 9.98
N THR A 28 7.60 -0.73 9.05
CA THR A 28 8.68 0.22 9.36
C THR A 28 8.10 1.36 10.21
N PRO A 29 8.63 1.61 11.42
CA PRO A 29 8.24 2.75 12.25
C PRO A 29 9.11 3.97 11.94
N PHE A 30 8.52 5.16 11.82
CA PHE A 30 8.86 6.34 12.65
C PHE A 30 8.08 7.56 12.15
N LEU A 31 7.52 8.31 13.11
CA LEU A 31 6.88 9.60 12.92
C LEU A 31 7.76 10.57 12.12
N PHE A 32 7.26 11.08 10.99
CA PHE A 32 7.69 12.38 10.48
C PHE A 32 6.52 13.36 10.59
N LEU A 33 6.24 13.75 11.83
CA LEU A 33 5.31 14.82 12.14
C LEU A 33 6.01 16.16 11.87
N ASN A 34 5.40 16.94 10.99
CA ASN A 34 5.45 18.40 10.84
C ASN A 34 6.06 18.94 9.53
N LYS A 35 5.16 19.62 8.80
CA LYS A 35 5.38 20.85 8.01
C LYS A 35 5.43 20.76 6.48
N ILE A 36 4.75 19.80 5.86
CA ILE A 36 4.13 19.95 4.50
C ILE A 36 2.86 19.10 4.48
N ILE A 37 1.70 19.70 4.78
CA ILE A 37 0.50 18.94 5.16
C ILE A 37 -0.15 18.25 3.96
N SER A 38 -0.28 18.92 2.79
CA SER A 38 -1.06 18.35 1.68
C SER A 38 -0.38 17.16 0.98
N GLU A 39 0.88 17.27 0.59
CA GLU A 39 1.55 16.23 -0.20
C GLU A 39 1.75 14.94 0.60
N LEU A 40 2.08 15.08 1.89
CA LEU A 40 2.21 13.95 2.79
C LEU A 40 0.86 13.30 3.07
N ASP A 41 -0.22 14.08 3.18
CA ASP A 41 -1.57 13.55 3.36
C ASP A 41 -2.04 12.75 2.14
N VAL A 42 -1.71 13.17 0.91
CA VAL A 42 -2.01 12.39 -0.31
C VAL A 42 -1.28 11.04 -0.29
N ILE A 43 0.01 11.04 0.05
CA ILE A 43 0.80 9.80 0.10
C ILE A 43 0.26 8.86 1.19
N ARG A 44 -0.11 9.39 2.35
CA ARG A 44 -0.72 8.58 3.42
C ARG A 44 -2.04 7.96 2.98
N ALA A 45 -2.93 8.75 2.37
CA ALA A 45 -4.19 8.26 1.85
C ALA A 45 -3.98 7.15 0.79
N LEU A 46 -2.95 7.28 -0.05
CA LEU A 46 -2.58 6.25 -1.02
C LEU A 46 -2.12 4.94 -0.34
N VAL A 47 -1.24 5.03 0.66
CA VAL A 47 -0.74 3.85 1.39
C VAL A 47 -1.88 3.15 2.13
N GLU A 48 -2.74 3.90 2.80
CA GLU A 48 -3.92 3.38 3.49
C GLU A 48 -4.89 2.70 2.52
N ALA A 49 -5.16 3.33 1.37
CA ALA A 49 -5.97 2.75 0.30
C ALA A 49 -5.38 1.41 -0.17
N ARG A 50 -4.07 1.35 -0.45
CA ARG A 50 -3.40 0.11 -0.89
C ARG A 50 -3.52 -1.01 0.15
N ILE A 51 -3.30 -0.69 1.43
CA ILE A 51 -3.42 -1.65 2.54
C ILE A 51 -4.87 -2.13 2.69
N SER A 52 -5.86 -1.24 2.54
CA SER A 52 -7.28 -1.60 2.60
C SER A 52 -7.69 -2.61 1.53
N GLN A 53 -7.04 -2.55 0.37
CA GLN A 53 -7.22 -3.50 -0.73
C GLN A 53 -6.38 -4.78 -0.59
N ASN A 54 -5.63 -4.94 0.51
CA ASN A 54 -4.68 -6.03 0.75
C ASN A 54 -3.67 -6.22 -0.40
N LEU A 55 -3.23 -5.12 -1.03
CA LEU A 55 -2.28 -5.18 -2.14
C LEU A 55 -0.86 -4.93 -1.67
N THR A 56 0.07 -5.74 -2.14
CA THR A 56 1.50 -5.44 -2.08
C THR A 56 1.87 -4.38 -3.14
N GLN A 57 2.98 -3.67 -2.96
CA GLN A 57 3.48 -2.72 -3.97
C GLN A 57 3.74 -3.40 -5.33
N LYS A 58 4.17 -4.67 -5.32
CA LYS A 58 4.43 -5.46 -6.54
C LYS A 58 3.14 -5.81 -7.28
N GLU A 59 2.07 -6.15 -6.56
CA GLU A 59 0.77 -6.42 -7.17
C GLU A 59 0.14 -5.14 -7.72
N LEU A 60 0.27 -4.03 -7.00
CA LEU A 60 -0.18 -2.72 -7.50
C LEU A 60 0.59 -2.30 -8.75
N ALA A 61 1.91 -2.52 -8.78
CA ALA A 61 2.75 -2.30 -9.96
C ALA A 61 2.22 -3.09 -11.17
N ALA A 62 1.95 -4.39 -10.99
CA ALA A 62 1.44 -5.25 -12.04
C ALA A 62 0.06 -4.81 -12.56
N ARG A 63 -0.84 -4.35 -11.68
CA ARG A 63 -2.19 -3.88 -12.07
C ARG A 63 -2.16 -2.54 -12.80
N THR A 64 -1.24 -1.65 -12.43
CA THR A 64 -1.20 -0.28 -12.92
C THR A 64 -0.23 -0.09 -14.09
N GLY A 65 0.69 -1.03 -14.32
CA GLY A 65 1.81 -0.87 -15.26
C GLY A 65 2.79 0.21 -14.82
N ILE A 66 2.90 0.45 -13.51
CA ILE A 66 3.87 1.38 -12.90
C ILE A 66 4.96 0.54 -12.26
N ASP A 67 6.22 0.97 -12.32
CA ASP A 67 7.31 0.24 -11.68
C ASP A 67 7.13 0.20 -10.14
N GLN A 68 7.39 -0.94 -9.52
CA GLN A 68 7.37 -1.09 -8.06
C GLN A 68 8.37 -0.15 -7.39
N ALA A 69 9.52 0.13 -8.01
CA ALA A 69 10.49 1.09 -7.50
C ALA A 69 9.91 2.51 -7.46
N ASP A 70 9.10 2.87 -8.45
CA ASP A 70 8.43 4.17 -8.52
C ASP A 70 7.31 4.30 -7.48
N ILE A 71 6.55 3.23 -7.24
CA ILE A 71 5.56 3.17 -6.16
C ILE A 71 6.25 3.31 -4.80
N SER A 72 7.36 2.62 -4.58
CA SER A 72 8.14 2.71 -3.33
C SER A 72 8.65 4.14 -3.09
N LYS A 73 9.23 4.78 -4.11
CA LYS A 73 9.71 6.18 -4.02
C LYS A 73 8.57 7.16 -3.71
N LEU A 74 7.39 6.91 -4.29
CA LEU A 74 6.19 7.69 -4.05
C LEU A 74 5.70 7.53 -2.60
N GLU A 75 5.60 6.29 -2.11
CA GLU A 75 5.17 6.00 -0.73
C GLU A 75 6.16 6.53 0.33
N ASN A 76 7.44 6.61 -0.01
CA ASN A 76 8.47 7.19 0.85
C ASN A 76 8.57 8.73 0.77
N GLY A 77 7.72 9.40 -0.01
CA GLY A 77 7.70 10.87 -0.11
C GLY A 77 8.88 11.49 -0.84
N THR A 78 9.63 10.70 -1.60
CA THR A 78 10.79 11.17 -2.37
C THR A 78 10.42 11.70 -3.76
N ARG A 79 9.15 11.56 -4.16
CA ARG A 79 8.63 11.98 -5.48
C ARG A 79 7.27 12.63 -5.32
N ASN A 80 7.07 13.79 -5.95
CA ASN A 80 5.76 14.43 -6.02
C ASN A 80 4.85 13.69 -7.03
N PRO A 81 3.71 13.12 -6.62
CA PRO A 81 2.79 12.48 -7.56
C PRO A 81 2.09 13.50 -8.46
N SER A 82 2.01 13.19 -9.76
CA SER A 82 1.08 13.90 -10.64
C SER A 82 -0.34 13.38 -10.44
N LEU A 83 -1.35 14.22 -10.71
CA LEU A 83 -2.76 13.79 -10.69
C LEU A 83 -3.02 12.59 -11.61
N ASN A 84 -2.34 12.51 -12.76
CA ASN A 84 -2.47 11.39 -13.67
C ASN A 84 -1.95 10.08 -13.06
N LEU A 85 -0.86 10.14 -12.29
CA LEU A 85 -0.33 8.98 -11.57
C LEU A 85 -1.30 8.52 -10.49
N LEU A 86 -1.86 9.45 -9.70
CA LEU A 86 -2.86 9.16 -8.67
C LEU A 86 -4.12 8.51 -9.28
N LYS A 87 -4.56 8.99 -10.45
CA LYS A 87 -5.69 8.41 -11.18
C LYS A 87 -5.41 6.96 -11.58
N ARG A 88 -4.26 6.69 -12.19
CA ARG A 88 -3.86 5.32 -12.58
C ARG A 88 -3.76 4.38 -11.38
N LEU A 89 -3.21 4.86 -10.27
CA LEU A 89 -3.13 4.09 -9.03
C LEU A 89 -4.52 3.78 -8.47
N ALA A 90 -5.42 4.76 -8.47
CA ALA A 90 -6.82 4.57 -8.07
C ALA A 90 -7.50 3.53 -8.97
N ASP A 91 -7.37 3.64 -10.29
CA ASP A 91 -7.92 2.68 -11.25
C ASP A 91 -7.38 1.26 -11.00
N GLY A 92 -6.07 1.10 -10.76
CA GLY A 92 -5.47 -0.20 -10.46
C GLY A 92 -5.83 -0.79 -9.09
N MET A 93 -6.29 0.05 -8.17
CA MET A 93 -6.87 -0.36 -6.88
C MET A 93 -8.39 -0.58 -6.95
N GLY A 94 -9.05 -0.30 -8.09
CA GLY A 94 -10.51 -0.34 -8.21
C GLY A 94 -11.21 0.78 -7.43
N MET A 95 -10.55 1.92 -7.25
CA MET A 95 -11.02 3.06 -6.47
C MET A 95 -11.21 4.30 -7.34
N VAL A 96 -11.96 5.28 -6.83
CA VAL A 96 -12.18 6.57 -7.50
C VAL A 96 -11.37 7.65 -6.79
N LEU A 97 -10.53 8.36 -7.54
CA LEU A 97 -9.82 9.54 -7.03
C LEU A 97 -10.80 10.71 -6.89
N ARG A 98 -11.03 11.18 -5.66
CA ARG A 98 -11.83 12.38 -5.35
C ARG A 98 -10.93 13.47 -4.79
N ILE A 99 -11.00 14.67 -5.37
CA ILE A 99 -10.27 15.86 -4.92
C ILE A 99 -11.30 16.90 -4.49
N GLU A 100 -11.10 17.50 -3.32
CA GLU A 100 -11.99 18.51 -2.75
C GLU A 100 -11.21 19.72 -2.26
N PHE A 101 -11.82 20.90 -2.37
CA PHE A 101 -11.29 22.12 -1.80
C PHE A 101 -11.91 22.35 -0.43
N VAL A 102 -11.08 22.42 0.61
CA VAL A 102 -11.52 22.71 1.98
C VAL A 102 -11.20 24.17 2.34
N PRO A 103 -12.10 24.89 3.05
CA PRO A 103 -11.85 26.26 3.46
C PRO A 103 -10.70 26.31 4.48
N LYS A 104 -9.78 27.28 4.32
CA LYS A 104 -8.72 27.52 5.29
C LYS A 104 -9.35 28.02 6.60
N ARG A 105 -9.04 27.35 7.72
CA ARG A 105 -9.36 27.90 9.05
C ARG A 105 -8.53 29.19 9.21
N LYS A 106 -9.22 30.32 9.40
CA LYS A 106 -8.60 31.62 9.71
C LYS A 106 -8.17 31.65 11.16
#